data_AF-A0A1S9IWM2-F1
#
_entry.id   AF-A0A1S9IWM2-F1
#
_cell.length_a   1.000
_cell.length_b   1.000
_cell.length_c   1.000
_cell.angle_alpha   90.00
_cell.angle_beta   90.00
_cell.angle_gamma   90.00
#
_symmetry.space_group_name_H-M   'P 1'
#
loop_
_entity.id
_entity.type
_entity.pdbx_description
1 polymer ?
#
loop_
_entity_poly.entity_id
_entity_poly.type
_entity_poly.pdbx_seq_one_letter_code
_entity_poly.pdbx_strand_id
1 'polypeptide(L)' 'MNRIEHYHDWLRDAHAMEKQAESMLESMASRIDNYPELRARIEQQLSETKNQIVQLETILDCNDISRSVIFHE' A
#
# COMPACT_ATOMS: atom_id res chain seq x y z
N MET A 1 16.70 -16.61 -13.41
CA MET A 1 15.68 -15.95 -12.56
C MET A 1 16.18 -15.94 -11.14
N ASN A 2 16.53 -14.76 -10.64
CA ASN A 2 17.10 -14.59 -9.31
C ASN A 2 15.96 -14.45 -8.29
N ARG A 3 16.00 -15.15 -7.16
CA ARG A 3 14.94 -15.11 -6.13
C ARG A 3 14.66 -13.70 -5.59
N ILE A 4 15.64 -12.81 -5.74
CA ILE A 4 15.58 -11.40 -5.38
C ILE A 4 14.62 -10.62 -6.31
N GLU A 5 14.59 -10.92 -7.62
CA GLU A 5 13.70 -10.23 -8.56
C GLU A 5 12.22 -10.51 -8.26
N HIS A 6 11.88 -11.77 -8.00
CA HIS A 6 10.51 -12.14 -7.60
C HIS A 6 10.09 -11.53 -6.27
N TYR A 7 11.02 -11.37 -5.33
CA TYR A 7 10.74 -10.71 -4.06
C TYR A 7 10.37 -9.24 -4.25
N HIS A 8 11.07 -8.53 -5.15
CA HIS A 8 10.76 -7.14 -5.48
C HIS A 8 9.43 -7.00 -6.23
N ASP A 9 9.12 -7.90 -7.16
CA ASP A 9 7.82 -7.89 -7.86
C ASP A 9 6.66 -8.15 -6.89
N TRP A 10 6.80 -9.12 -5.98
CA TRP A 10 5.78 -9.37 -4.95
C TRP A 10 5.60 -8.20 -3.97
N LEU A 11 6.68 -7.48 -3.62
CA LEU A 11 6.57 -6.28 -2.79
C LEU A 11 5.84 -5.14 -3.52
N ARG A 12 6.09 -4.96 -4.83
CA ARG A 12 5.35 -3.97 -5.64
C ARG A 12 3.89 -4.35 -5.81
N ASP A 13 3.60 -5.62 -6.07
CA ASP A 13 2.23 -6.12 -6.18
C ASP A 13 1.47 -5.95 -4.86
N ALA A 14 2.12 -6.24 -3.73
CA ALA A 14 1.54 -6.01 -2.40
C ALA A 14 1.24 -4.52 -2.17
N HIS A 15 2.18 -3.61 -2.50
CA HIS A 15 1.96 -2.16 -2.38
C HIS A 15 0.81 -1.66 -3.26
N ALA A 16 0.75 -2.13 -4.51
CA ALA A 16 -0.34 -1.80 -5.43
C ALA A 16 -1.70 -2.30 -4.93
N MET A 17 -1.74 -3.52 -4.36
CA MET A 17 -2.94 -4.10 -3.76
C MET A 17 -3.42 -3.28 -2.56
N GLU A 18 -2.50 -2.86 -1.67
CA GLU A 18 -2.85 -2.02 -0.52
C GLU A 18 -3.37 -0.64 -0.96
N LYS A 19 -2.77 -0.04 -1.99
CA LYS A 19 -3.27 1.22 -2.58
C LYS A 19 -4.67 1.08 -3.19
N GLN A 20 -4.96 -0.06 -3.80
CA GLN A 20 -6.30 -0.35 -4.30
C GLN A 20 -7.30 -0.54 -3.14
N ALA A 21 -6.91 -1.24 -2.07
CA ALA A 21 -7.72 -1.43 -0.88
C ALA A 21 -8.02 -0.08 -0.20
N GLU A 22 -7.03 0.81 -0.08
CA GLU A 22 -7.18 2.19 0.41
C GLU A 22 -8.30 2.93 -0.34
N SER A 23 -8.21 3.00 -1.68
CA SER A 23 -9.20 3.67 -2.52
C SER A 23 -10.60 3.03 -2.41
N MET A 24 -10.67 1.70 -2.29
CA MET A 24 -11.93 0.99 -2.13
C MET A 24 -12.59 1.31 -0.77
N LEU A 25 -11.82 1.31 0.30
CA LEU A 25 -12.28 1.64 1.66
C LEU A 25 -12.72 3.10 1.76
N GLU A 26 -11.98 4.05 1.15
CA GLU A 26 -12.40 5.46 1.09
C GLU A 26 -13.73 5.65 0.36
N SER A 27 -13.91 4.96 -0.77
CA SER A 27 -15.17 4.98 -1.53
C SER A 27 -16.34 4.38 -0.72
N MET A 28 -16.09 3.29 0.02
CA MET A 28 -17.09 2.69 0.90
C MET A 28 -17.44 3.61 2.08
N ALA A 29 -16.45 4.20 2.75
CA ALA A 29 -16.67 5.13 3.86
C ALA A 29 -17.50 6.35 3.41
N SER A 30 -17.22 6.90 2.22
CA SER A 30 -17.96 8.04 1.68
C SER A 30 -19.42 7.71 1.32
N ARG A 31 -19.75 6.44 1.09
CA ARG A 31 -21.11 6.00 0.71
C ARG A 31 -21.95 5.56 1.91
N ILE A 32 -21.33 5.29 3.05
CA ILE A 32 -22.00 4.82 4.26
C ILE A 32 -22.40 6.03 5.12
N ASP A 33 -23.66 6.44 4.96
CA ASP A 33 -24.23 7.55 5.75
C ASP A 33 -25.09 7.04 6.92
N ASN A 34 -25.78 5.90 6.73
CA ASN A 34 -26.78 5.38 7.68
C ASN A 34 -26.23 4.44 8.77
N TYR A 35 -24.93 4.11 8.76
CA TYR A 35 -24.32 3.15 9.69
C TYR A 35 -23.02 3.70 10.30
N PRO A 36 -23.10 4.53 11.37
CA PRO A 36 -21.93 5.19 11.94
C PRO A 36 -20.90 4.21 12.52
N GLU A 37 -21.33 3.10 13.11
CA GLU A 37 -20.41 2.07 13.63
C GLU A 37 -19.64 1.35 12.51
N LEU A 38 -20.30 1.10 11.38
CA LEU A 38 -19.65 0.49 10.21
C LEU A 38 -18.65 1.46 9.58
N ARG A 39 -19.04 2.74 9.46
CA ARG A 39 -18.13 3.79 8.99
C ARG A 39 -16.89 3.91 9.87
N ALA A 40 -17.05 3.93 11.20
CA ALA A 40 -15.93 4.00 12.13
C ALA A 40 -14.96 2.82 11.97
N ARG A 41 -15.48 1.60 11.75
CA ARG A 41 -14.64 0.43 11.44
C ARG A 41 -13.89 0.56 10.12
N ILE A 42 -14.53 1.10 9.08
CA ILE A 42 -13.87 1.32 7.78
C ILE A 42 -12.80 2.41 7.88
N GLU A 43 -13.08 3.50 8.61
CA GLU A 43 -12.09 4.55 8.86
C GLU A 43 -10.90 4.01 9.68
N GLN A 44 -11.14 3.15 10.67
CA GLN A 44 -10.08 2.44 11.38
C GLN A 44 -9.25 1.56 10.43
N GLN A 45 -9.92 0.71 9.64
CA GLN A 45 -9.25 -0.16 8.67
C GLN A 45 -8.44 0.64 7.65
N LEU A 46 -8.96 1.78 7.20
CA LEU A 46 -8.27 2.69 6.30
C LEU A 46 -6.99 3.24 6.92
N SER A 47 -7.04 3.64 8.19
CA SER A 47 -5.85 4.09 8.91
C SER A 47 -4.82 2.97 9.07
N GLU A 48 -5.26 1.73 9.30
CA GLU A 48 -4.40 0.56 9.37
C GLU A 48 -3.75 0.27 8.01
N THR A 49 -4.52 0.27 6.92
CA THR A 49 -4.03 0.10 5.54
C THR A 49 -3.03 1.20 5.16
N LYS A 50 -3.29 2.46 5.51
CA LYS A 50 -2.33 3.57 5.31
C LYS A 50 -1.01 3.31 6.03
N ASN A 51 -1.05 2.79 7.26
CA ASN A 51 0.16 2.44 8.00
C ASN A 51 0.89 1.24 7.37
N GLN A 52 0.17 0.25 6.88
CA GLN A 52 0.75 -0.90 6.16
C GLN A 52 1.45 -0.47 4.87
N ILE A 53 0.87 0.47 4.12
CA ILE A 53 1.49 1.08 2.93
C ILE A 53 2.82 1.75 3.32
N VAL A 54 2.84 2.57 4.38
CA VAL A 54 4.07 3.26 4.83
C VAL A 54 5.14 2.26 5.26
N GLN A 55 4.76 1.16 5.93
CA GLN A 55 5.69 0.10 6.27
C GLN A 55 6.26 -0.59 5.03
N LEU A 56 5.42 -0.92 4.04
CA LEU A 56 5.86 -1.49 2.77
C LEU A 56 6.79 -0.53 2.02
N GLU A 57 6.49 0.77 1.99
CA GLU A 57 7.35 1.80 1.39
C GLU A 57 8.70 1.89 2.09
N THR A 58 8.72 1.81 3.42
CA THR A 58 9.96 1.81 4.20
C THR A 58 10.81 0.57 3.89
N ILE A 59 10.17 -0.60 3.75
CA ILE A 59 10.86 -1.85 3.40
C ILE A 59 11.40 -1.78 1.96
N LEU A 60 10.61 -1.24 1.02
CA LEU A 60 11.01 -1.01 -0.37
C LEU A 60 12.20 -0.06 -0.47
N ASP A 61 12.21 1.02 0.31
CA ASP A 61 13.30 2.01 0.35
C ASP A 61 14.58 1.41 0.96
N CYS A 62 14.48 0.72 2.11
CA CYS A 62 15.60 0.02 2.75
C CYS A 62 16.20 -1.11 1.89
N ASN A 63 15.43 -1.71 0.98
CA ASN A 63 15.91 -2.76 0.08
C ASN A 63 16.60 -2.21 -1.19
N ASP A 64 16.92 -0.91 -1.25
CA ASP A 64 17.67 -0.30 -2.37
C ASP A 64 16.96 -0.44 -3.73
N ILE A 65 15.63 -0.54 -3.76
CA ILE A 65 14.85 -0.21 -4.98
C ILE A 65 14.72 1.32 -5.13
N SER A 66 15.47 2.08 -4.33
CA SER A 66 15.63 3.51 -4.50
C SER A 66 16.51 3.77 -5.72
N ARG A 67 15.83 3.97 -6.85
CA ARG A 67 16.31 4.77 -7.98
C ARG A 67 17.58 4.26 -8.66
N SER A 68 17.43 3.26 -9.53
CA SER A 68 18.14 3.31 -10.81
C SER A 68 17.53 4.43 -11.69
N VAL A 69 17.66 5.68 -11.26
CA VAL A 69 17.78 6.79 -12.22
C VAL A 69 19.24 6.76 -12.63
N ILE A 70 19.48 6.14 -13.77
CA ILE A 70 20.44 6.58 -14.79
C ILE A 70 21.50 7.56 -14.24
N PHE A 71 22.69 7.07 -13.97
CA PHE A 71 23.90 7.80 -14.33
C PHE A 71 24.94 6.81 -14.86
N HIS A 72 25.01 6.80 -16.18
CA HIS A 72 26.08 6.23 -16.98
C HIS A 72 27.13 7.33 -17.13
N GLU A 73 28.33 7.12 -16.56
CA GLU A 73 29.58 7.73 -17.03
C GLU A 73 30.77 6.85 -16.67
#